data_AF-A0A7X6VGR1-F1
#
_entry.id   AF-A0A7X6VGR1-F1
#
_cell.length_a   1.000
_cell.length_b   1.000
_cell.length_c   1.000
_cell.angle_alpha   90.00
_cell.angle_beta   90.00
_cell.angle_gamma   90.00
#
_symmetry.space_group_name_H-M   'P 1'
#
loop_
_entity.id
_entity.type
_entity.pdbx_description
1 polymer ?
#
loop_
_entity_poly.entity_id
_entity_poly.type
_entity_poly.pdbx_seq_one_letter_code
_entity_poly.pdbx_strand_id
1 'polypeptide(L)' 'MFDWKIAEEHLTACEKLYAAIDSAGYLVLNYVVYPLRDRLSNGERTEKLYQEIMATQL' A
#
# COMPACT_ATOMS: atom_id res chain seq x y z
N MET A 1 -16.81 9.68 1.37
CA MET A 1 -15.94 9.08 2.41
C MET A 1 -15.22 7.92 1.75
N PHE A 2 -13.89 7.90 1.79
CA PHE A 2 -13.10 6.87 1.11
C PHE A 2 -13.35 5.48 1.72
N ASP A 3 -13.31 4.45 0.89
CA ASP A 3 -13.44 3.06 1.34
C ASP A 3 -12.07 2.54 1.81
N TRP A 4 -11.81 2.72 3.09
CA TRP A 4 -10.54 2.32 3.70
C TRP A 4 -10.35 0.81 3.73
N LYS A 5 -11.42 0.03 3.68
CA LYS A 5 -11.33 -1.42 3.59
C LYS A 5 -10.76 -1.84 2.25
N ILE A 6 -11.22 -1.22 1.16
CA ILE A 6 -10.64 -1.43 -0.18
C ILE A 6 -9.17 -1.02 -0.21
N ALA A 7 -8.80 0.09 0.44
CA ALA A 7 -7.40 0.52 0.52
C ALA A 7 -6.51 -0.51 1.25
N GLU A 8 -7.00 -1.10 2.36
CA GLU A 8 -6.29 -2.16 3.09
C GLU A 8 -6.16 -3.45 2.28
N GLU A 9 -7.21 -3.84 1.56
CA GLU A 9 -7.21 -4.99 0.67
C GLU A 9 -6.20 -4.80 -0.47
N HIS A 10 -6.15 -3.61 -1.07
CA HIS A 10 -5.21 -3.26 -2.14
C HIS A 10 -3.75 -3.30 -1.68
N LEU A 11 -3.45 -2.71 -0.51
CA LEU A 11 -2.11 -2.82 0.08
C LEU A 11 -1.72 -4.27 0.34
N THR A 12 -2.64 -5.08 0.86
CA THR A 12 -2.40 -6.51 1.13
C THR A 12 -2.16 -7.30 -0.15
N ALA A 13 -2.85 -6.95 -1.25
CA ALA A 13 -2.62 -7.55 -2.55
C ALA A 13 -1.23 -7.18 -3.09
N CYS A 14 -0.85 -5.90 -3.02
CA CYS A 14 0.48 -5.44 -3.41
C CYS A 14 1.58 -6.14 -2.59
N GLU A 15 1.40 -6.27 -1.27
CA GLU A 15 2.37 -6.95 -0.41
C GLU A 15 2.61 -8.40 -0.84
N LYS A 16 1.54 -9.15 -1.12
CA LYS A 16 1.64 -10.54 -1.57
C LYS A 16 2.33 -10.65 -2.93
N LEU A 17 1.98 -9.75 -3.85
CA LEU A 17 2.55 -9.74 -5.19
C LEU A 17 4.05 -9.45 -5.16
N TYR A 18 4.45 -8.35 -4.50
CA TYR A 18 5.85 -7.97 -4.44
C TYR A 18 6.67 -8.90 -3.53
N ALA A 19 6.09 -9.52 -2.50
CA ALA A 19 6.79 -10.54 -1.72
C ALA A 19 7.13 -11.79 -2.54
N ALA A 20 6.39 -12.06 -3.64
CA ALA A 20 6.68 -13.16 -4.55
C ALA A 20 7.80 -12.82 -5.56
N ILE A 21 8.19 -11.55 -5.69
CA ILE A 21 9.14 -11.06 -6.72
C ILE A 21 10.52 -10.80 -6.10
N ASP A 22 11.10 -11.78 -5.40
CA ASP A 22 12.48 -11.80 -4.85
C ASP A 22 13.08 -10.40 -4.53
N SER A 23 14.28 -10.08 -5.01
CA SER A 23 14.98 -8.83 -4.70
C SER A 23 14.34 -7.57 -5.31
N ALA A 24 13.63 -7.67 -6.44
CA ALA A 24 12.99 -6.51 -7.07
C ALA A 24 11.74 -6.06 -6.30
N GLY A 25 11.01 -7.01 -5.73
CA GLY A 25 9.87 -6.76 -4.86
C GLY A 25 10.28 -6.16 -3.52
N TYR A 26 11.47 -6.49 -3.00
CA TYR A 26 12.00 -5.90 -1.78
C TYR A 26 12.03 -4.36 -1.82
N LEU A 27 12.47 -3.77 -2.95
CA LEU A 27 12.52 -2.31 -3.08
C LEU A 27 11.12 -1.71 -3.05
N VAL A 28 10.17 -2.28 -3.79
CA VAL A 28 8.79 -1.76 -3.86
C VAL A 28 8.10 -1.89 -2.51
N LEU A 29 8.29 -3.02 -1.81
CA LEU A 29 7.75 -3.23 -0.47
C LEU A 29 8.27 -2.18 0.52
N ASN A 30 9.59 -1.98 0.59
CA ASN A 30 10.18 -1.13 1.62
C ASN A 30 10.06 0.37 1.34
N TYR A 31 10.07 0.78 0.06
CA TYR A 31 10.06 2.20 -0.31
C TYR A 31 8.69 2.73 -0.75
N VAL A 32 7.73 1.85 -1.06
CA VAL A 32 6.39 2.27 -1.52
C VAL A 32 5.30 1.69 -0.61
N VAL A 33 5.22 0.36 -0.48
CA VAL A 33 4.06 -0.29 0.15
C VAL A 33 4.05 -0.12 1.68
N TYR A 34 5.15 -0.41 2.35
CA TYR A 34 5.24 -0.30 3.82
C TYR A 34 5.10 1.14 4.33
N PRO A 35 5.67 2.17 3.70
CA PRO A 35 5.41 3.55 4.10
C PRO A 35 3.93 3.94 4.02
N LEU A 36 3.20 3.47 2.99
CA LEU A 36 1.75 3.71 2.87
C LEU A 36 0.95 2.95 3.92
N ARG A 37 1.33 1.68 4.18
CA ARG A 37 0.75 0.86 5.25
C ARG A 37 0.92 1.53 6.62
N ASP A 38 2.13 1.99 6.93
CA ASP A 38 2.43 2.63 8.21
C ASP A 38 1.59 3.90 8.44
N ARG A 39 1.48 4.77 7.43
CA ARG A 39 0.61 5.95 7.49
C ARG A 39 -0.85 5.59 7.75
N LEU A 40 -1.36 4.57 7.05
CA LEU A 40 -2.72 4.08 7.26
C LEU A 40 -2.91 3.48 8.66
N SER A 41 -1.94 2.70 9.15
CA SER A 41 -1.96 2.13 10.51
C SER A 41 -1.87 3.20 11.60
N ASN A 42 -1.17 4.31 11.34
CA ASN A 42 -1.10 5.47 12.22
C ASN A 42 -2.38 6.34 12.22
N GLY A 43 -3.43 5.90 11.51
CA GLY A 43 -4.73 6.57 11.51
C GLY A 43 -4.85 7.72 10.52
N GLU A 44 -3.88 7.90 9.61
CA GLU A 44 -4.03 8.89 8.54
C GLU A 44 -5.21 8.50 7.63
N ARG A 45 -6.15 9.42 7.44
CA ARG A 45 -7.36 9.22 6.63
C ARG A 45 -7.56 10.39 5.66
N THR A 46 -6.49 10.73 4.93
CA THR A 46 -6.47 11.83 3.96
C THR A 46 -6.80 11.34 2.55
N GLU A 47 -7.43 12.19 1.73
CA GLU A 47 -7.62 11.89 0.30
C GLU A 47 -6.30 11.56 -0.40
N LYS A 48 -5.24 12.30 -0.06
CA LYS A 48 -3.91 12.08 -0.59
C LYS A 48 -3.42 10.66 -0.35
N LEU A 49 -3.50 10.17 0.89
CA LEU A 49 -3.09 8.80 1.20
C LEU A 49 -3.93 7.78 0.43
N TYR A 50 -5.25 7.98 0.35
CA TYR A 50 -6.11 7.08 -0.40
C TYR A 50 -5.72 7.02 -1.88
N GLN A 51 -5.49 8.16 -2.52
CA GLN A 51 -5.06 8.22 -3.91
C GLN A 51 -3.68 7.59 -4.11
N GLU A 52 -2.73 7.83 -3.19
CA GLU A 52 -1.40 7.22 -3.24
C GLU A 52 -1.47 5.69 -3.15
N ILE A 53 -2.34 5.15 -2.28
CA ILE A 53 -2.57 3.70 -2.18
C ILE A 53 -3.22 3.17 -3.46
N MET A 54 -4.26 3.81 -3.98
CA MET A 54 -4.94 3.34 -5.19
C MET A 54 -4.08 3.48 -6.45
N ALA A 55 -3.11 4.39 -6.46
CA ALA A 55 -2.16 4.56 -7.55
C ALA A 55 -1.04 3.50 -7.55
N THR A 56 -0.83 2.73 -6.46
CA THR A 56 0.14 1.65 -6.49
C THR A 56 -0.36 0.54 -7.42
N GLN A 57 0.42 0.21 -8.44
CA GLN A 57 0.07 -0.84 -9.39
C GLN A 57 0.29 -2.23 -8.77
N LEU A 58 -0.69 -3.09 -8.98
CA LEU A 58 -0.54 -4.55 -8.95
C LEU A 58 0.17 -5.03 -10.20
#